data_AF-A0A547PIZ6-F1
#
_entry.id   AF-A0A547PIZ6-F1
#
_cell.length_a   1.000
_cell.length_b   1.000
_cell.length_c   1.000
_cell.angle_alpha   90.00
_cell.angle_beta   90.00
_cell.angle_gamma   90.00
#
_symmetry.space_group_name_H-M   'P 1'
#
loop_
_entity.id
_entity.type
_entity.pdbx_description
1 polymer ?
#
loop_
_entity_poly.entity_id
_entity_poly.type
_entity_poly.pdbx_seq_one_letter_code
_entity_poly.pdbx_strand_id
1 'polypeptide(L)' 'MIADHGRIAWQKATGYGQRSRVEAQIGRYKQVIGPALRGRNMESQTTETLIAVKALNRMTDLGRAAHERVI' A
#
# COMPACT_ATOMS: atom_id res chain seq x y z
N MET A 1 9.70 -26.57 10.51
CA MET A 1 9.07 -25.50 9.66
C MET A 1 10.10 -24.70 8.88
N ILE A 2 10.89 -23.79 9.49
CA ILE A 2 11.92 -23.03 8.74
C ILE A 2 13.06 -23.94 8.28
N ALA A 3 13.56 -24.84 9.15
CA ALA A 3 14.64 -25.77 8.80
C ALA A 3 14.26 -26.69 7.62
N ASP A 4 13.01 -27.14 7.56
CA ASP A 4 12.56 -28.13 6.58
C ASP A 4 11.94 -27.51 5.31
N HIS A 5 11.36 -26.30 5.39
CA HIS A 5 10.62 -25.67 4.27
C HIS A 5 11.15 -24.27 3.88
N GLY A 6 12.16 -23.76 4.60
CA GLY A 6 12.77 -22.47 4.35
C GLY A 6 11.98 -21.27 4.90
N ARG A 7 12.67 -20.12 4.97
CA ARG A 7 12.13 -18.88 5.53
C ARG A 7 10.93 -18.34 4.73
N ILE A 8 10.99 -18.39 3.40
CA ILE A 8 9.93 -17.82 2.55
C ILE A 8 8.61 -18.58 2.72
N ALA A 9 8.65 -19.92 2.76
CA ALA A 9 7.46 -20.73 2.99
C ALA A 9 6.86 -20.45 4.37
N TRP A 10 7.70 -20.36 5.41
CA TRP A 10 7.26 -19.98 6.75
C TRP A 10 6.64 -18.57 6.81
N GLN A 11 7.25 -17.57 6.15
CA GLN A 11 6.71 -16.21 6.10
C GLN A 11 5.35 -16.16 5.38
N LYS A 12 5.18 -16.96 4.32
CA LYS A 12 3.91 -17.09 3.60
C LYS A 12 2.85 -17.75 4.48
N ALA A 13 3.20 -18.84 5.18
CA ALA A 13 2.29 -19.57 6.05
C ALA A 13 1.84 -18.75 7.28
N THR A 14 2.72 -17.93 7.84
CA THR A 14 2.44 -17.12 9.04
C THR A 14 1.89 -15.73 8.74
N GLY A 15 1.88 -15.30 7.47
CA GLY A 15 1.46 -13.94 7.10
C GLY A 15 2.43 -12.85 7.57
N TYR A 16 3.68 -13.19 7.91
CA TYR A 16 4.66 -12.29 8.51
C TYR A 16 4.80 -10.92 7.79
N GLY A 17 4.72 -10.93 6.46
CA GLY A 17 4.83 -9.71 5.65
C GLY A 17 3.61 -8.79 5.64
N GLN A 18 2.51 -9.12 6.34
CA GLN A 18 1.28 -8.33 6.29
C GLN A 18 1.47 -6.92 6.85
N ARG A 19 2.14 -6.77 8.00
CA ARG A 19 2.42 -5.45 8.60
C ARG A 19 3.24 -4.57 7.66
N SER A 20 4.34 -5.11 7.12
CA SER A 20 5.20 -4.37 6.19
C SER A 20 4.45 -3.91 4.93
N ARG A 21 3.51 -4.72 4.42
CA ARG A 21 2.64 -4.31 3.29
C ARG A 21 1.71 -3.17 3.67
N VAL A 22 1.10 -3.21 4.85
CA VAL A 22 0.23 -2.13 5.34
C VAL A 22 1.03 -0.84 5.51
N GLU A 23 2.19 -0.91 6.17
CA GLU A 23 3.09 0.24 6.35
C GLU A 23 3.50 0.87 5.01
N ALA A 24 3.82 0.04 4.01
CA ALA A 24 4.12 0.51 2.66
C ALA A 24 2.93 1.24 2.00
N GLN A 25 1.70 0.74 2.18
CA GLN A 25 0.51 1.42 1.65
C GLN A 25 0.23 2.74 2.38
N ILE A 26 0.43 2.81 3.70
CA ILE A 26 0.30 4.06 4.47
C ILE A 26 1.37 5.07 4.07
N GLY A 27 2.62 4.62 3.86
CA GLY A 27 3.69 5.45 3.32
C GLY A 27 3.34 6.03 1.95
N ARG A 28 2.83 5.21 1.04
CA ARG A 28 2.34 5.63 -0.28
C ARG A 28 1.19 6.63 -0.18
N TYR A 29 0.22 6.39 0.71
CA TYR A 29 -0.88 7.33 0.95
C TYR A 29 -0.34 8.71 1.30
N LYS A 30 0.57 8.79 2.28
CA LYS A 30 1.16 10.06 2.71
C LYS A 30 2.00 10.74 1.64
N GLN A 31 2.69 9.97 0.81
CA GLN A 31 3.52 10.50 -0.28
C GLN A 31 2.68 11.09 -1.43
N VAL A 32 1.58 10.43 -1.82
CA VAL A 32 0.78 10.83 -2.99
C VAL A 32 -0.32 11.82 -2.62
N ILE A 33 -1.01 11.61 -1.50
CA ILE A 33 -2.17 12.41 -1.08
C ILE A 33 -1.73 13.54 -0.15
N GLY A 34 -0.85 13.21 0.79
CA GLY A 34 -0.33 14.14 1.79
C GLY A 34 -0.42 13.61 3.22
N PRO A 35 0.27 14.25 4.17
CA PRO A 35 0.38 13.77 5.55
C PRO A 35 -0.84 14.07 6.42
N ALA A 36 -1.79 14.90 5.97
CA ALA A 36 -2.92 15.37 6.76
C ALA A 36 -4.23 15.34 5.96
N LEU A 37 -5.35 15.18 6.67
CA LEU A 37 -6.70 15.28 6.12
C LEU A 37 -7.17 16.74 6.17
N ARG A 38 -7.92 17.15 5.15
CA ARG A 38 -8.45 18.52 5.02
C ARG A 38 -9.86 18.65 5.59
N GLY A 39 -10.62 17.56 5.65
CA GLY A 39 -11.95 17.53 6.26
C GLY A 39 -11.92 18.05 7.71
N ARG A 40 -12.87 18.94 8.05
CA ARG A 40 -12.97 19.53 9.41
C ARG A 40 -13.80 18.70 10.38
N ASN A 41 -14.56 17.73 9.88
CA ASN A 41 -15.37 16.81 10.67
C ASN A 41 -15.08 15.36 10.27
N MET A 42 -15.48 14.42 11.11
CA MET A 42 -15.16 12.99 10.91
C MET A 42 -15.75 12.42 9.63
N GLU A 43 -16.96 12.86 9.24
CA GLU A 43 -17.63 12.40 8.02
C GLU A 43 -16.87 12.82 6.75
N SER A 44 -16.44 14.08 6.70
CA SER A 44 -15.63 14.61 5.59
C SER A 44 -14.26 13.96 5.53
N GLN A 45 -13.61 13.71 6.68
CA GLN A 45 -12.32 12.99 6.75
C GLN A 45 -12.45 11.53 6.28
N THR A 46 -13.55 10.87 6.66
CA THR A 46 -13.84 9.50 6.22
C THR A 46 -14.04 9.46 4.71
N THR A 47 -14.84 10.39 4.17
CA THR A 47 -15.10 10.49 2.74
C THR A 47 -13.82 10.80 1.95
N GLU A 48 -13.03 11.75 2.42
CA GLU A 48 -11.72 12.10 1.84
C GLU A 48 -10.80 10.86 1.78
N THR A 49 -10.70 10.13 2.87
CA THR A 49 -9.87 8.91 2.96
C THR A 49 -10.36 7.82 2.01
N LEU A 50 -11.67 7.60 1.92
CA LEU A 50 -12.26 6.59 1.02
C LEU A 50 -11.98 6.92 -0.46
N ILE A 51 -12.14 8.19 -0.85
CA ILE A 51 -11.84 8.65 -2.21
C ILE A 51 -10.34 8.46 -2.52
N ALA A 52 -9.48 8.89 -1.61
CA ALA A 52 -8.03 8.75 -1.76
C ALA A 52 -7.59 7.29 -1.90
N VAL A 53 -8.09 6.38 -1.06
CA VAL A 53 -7.81 4.94 -1.15
C VAL A 53 -8.32 4.37 -2.48
N LYS A 54 -9.53 4.74 -2.92
CA LYS A 54 -10.07 4.29 -4.21
C LYS A 54 -9.21 4.75 -5.38
N ALA A 55 -8.72 5.99 -5.36
CA ALA A 55 -7.81 6.51 -6.37
C ALA A 55 -6.46 5.75 -6.37
N LEU A 56 -5.88 5.51 -5.19
CA LEU A 56 -4.63 4.77 -5.06
C LEU A 56 -4.75 3.32 -5.52
N ASN A 57 -5.86 2.65 -5.22
CA ASN A 57 -6.14 1.31 -5.73
C ASN A 57 -6.28 1.31 -7.25
N ARG A 58 -6.98 2.29 -7.81
CA ARG A 58 -7.09 2.43 -9.27
C ARG A 58 -5.73 2.61 -9.94
N MET A 59 -4.83 3.38 -9.35
CA MET A 59 -3.45 3.50 -9.83
C MET A 59 -2.68 2.18 -9.73
N THR A 60 -2.93 1.36 -8.69
CA THR A 60 -2.32 0.02 -8.57
C THR A 60 -2.78 -0.89 -9.73
N ASP A 61 -4.07 -0.86 -10.05
CA ASP A 61 -4.65 -1.67 -11.13
C ASP A 61 -4.10 -1.30 -12.51
N LEU A 62 -3.76 -0.02 -12.72
CA LEU A 62 -3.14 0.45 -13.95
C LEU A 62 -1.68 -0.02 -14.10
N GLY A 63 -1.07 -0.53 -13.03
CA GLY A 63 0.31 -0.98 -13.02
C GLY A 63 1.32 0.17 -13.02
N ARG A 64 2.59 -0.17 -13.28
CA ARG A 64 3.68 0.80 -13.43
C ARG A 64 3.93 1.04 -14.91
N ALA A 65 4.33 2.26 -15.25
CA ALA A 65 4.82 2.56 -16.58
C ALA A 65 6.06 1.69 -16.87
N ALA A 66 6.11 1.12 -18.08
CA ALA A 66 7.31 0.47 -18.57
C ALA A 66 8.37 1.55 -18.83
N HIS A 67 9.55 1.39 -18.22
CA HIS A 67 10.71 2.22 -18.50
C HIS A 67 11.78 1.34 -19.13
N GLU A 68 12.18 1.69 -20.34
CA GLU A 68 13.30 1.07 -21.03
C GLU A 68 14.46 2.06 -21.08
N ARG A 69 15.67 1.57 -20.79
CA ARG A 69 16.88 2.35 -20.97
C ARG A 69 17.21 2.32 -22.47
N VAL A 70 17.15 3.48 -23.10
CA VAL A 70 17.69 3.66 -24.45
C VAL A 70 19.21 3.55 -24.37
N ILE A 71 19.78 2.63 -25.13
CA ILE A 71 21.24 2.44 -25.31
C ILE A 71 21.62 3.07 -26.64
#